data_AF-A0A920LJ03-F1
#
_entry.id   AF-A0A920LJ03-F1
#
_cell.length_a   1.000
_cell.length_b   1.000
_cell.length_c   1.000
_cell.angle_alpha   90.00
_cell.angle_beta   90.00
_cell.angle_gamma   90.00
#
_symmetry.space_group_name_H-M   'P 1'
#
loop_
_entity.id
_entity.type
_entity.pdbx_description
1 polymer ?
#
loop_
_entity_poly.entity_id
_entity_poly.type
_entity_poly.pdbx_seq_one_letter_code
_entity_poly.pdbx_strand_id
1 'polypeptide(L)'
;MYYHLIQLLRKHKFEAAQTLRNRNRSGCTGWCNSNSRGTSIPLVQAFMKSPKTNVILATGGSPMVRAAYSSSNPAIGVGPGNVPVFVDSSAKISEAAKLIVLSKSFDNSVLCTNESVLITLDEIFNKLLISLKSEGAYICDEQQTNALRNYLFYGEKILKFLQLEGTLYG
;
A
#
# COMPACT_ATOMS: atom_id res chain seq x y z
N MET A 1 9.21 -19.42 20.37
CA MET A 1 9.38 -19.31 18.91
C MET A 1 9.38 -17.83 18.62
N TYR A 2 10.56 -17.24 18.53
CA TYR A 2 10.68 -15.80 18.29
C TYR A 2 10.59 -15.56 16.79
N TYR A 3 10.00 -14.43 16.43
CA TYR A 3 9.82 -14.02 15.04
C TYR A 3 10.38 -12.62 14.91
N HIS A 4 11.19 -12.40 13.88
CA HIS A 4 11.74 -11.08 13.61
C HIS A 4 10.85 -10.33 12.62
N LEU A 5 10.46 -9.11 12.98
CA LEU A 5 9.72 -8.18 12.14
C LEU A 5 10.69 -7.26 11.41
N ILE A 6 10.74 -7.34 10.08
CA ILE A 6 11.51 -6.38 9.26
C ILE A 6 10.51 -5.44 8.57
N GLN A 7 10.53 -4.16 8.95
CA GLN A 7 9.73 -3.12 8.27
C GLN A 7 10.51 -2.52 7.11
N LEU A 8 9.97 -2.67 5.90
CA LEU A 8 10.56 -2.15 4.67
C LEU A 8 9.98 -0.76 4.36
N LEU A 9 10.81 0.29 4.43
CA LEU A 9 10.42 1.68 4.13
C LEU A 9 11.25 2.28 2.99
N ARG A 10 10.60 2.95 2.02
CA ARG A 10 11.26 3.86 1.04
C ARG A 10 10.32 4.99 0.57
N LYS A 11 10.89 6.03 -0.05
CA LYS A 11 10.38 7.42 -0.16
C LYS A 11 9.99 7.82 -1.61
N HIS A 12 8.93 8.65 -1.71
CA HIS A 12 8.47 9.53 -2.83
C HIS A 12 7.58 8.95 -3.96
N LYS A 13 6.69 9.82 -4.51
CA LYS A 13 5.53 9.58 -5.41
C LYS A 13 5.51 10.55 -6.62
N PHE A 14 4.94 10.13 -7.76
CA PHE A 14 4.12 10.83 -8.80
C PHE A 14 4.21 10.00 -10.12
N GLU A 15 3.31 9.95 -11.12
CA GLU A 15 1.96 10.47 -11.46
C GLU A 15 1.50 9.67 -12.72
N ALA A 16 0.24 9.27 -12.85
CA ALA A 16 -0.26 8.67 -14.11
C ALA A 16 -1.77 8.89 -14.31
N ALA A 17 -2.16 10.01 -14.96
CA ALA A 17 -3.57 10.30 -15.27
C ALA A 17 -3.81 11.02 -16.61
N GLN A 18 -2.80 11.17 -17.49
CA GLN A 18 -2.93 11.99 -18.71
C GLN A 18 -3.19 11.19 -20.00
N THR A 19 -2.76 9.93 -20.10
CA THR A 19 -2.74 9.19 -21.37
C THR A 19 -4.12 8.73 -21.87
N LEU A 20 -5.10 8.47 -21.00
CA LEU A 20 -6.42 7.98 -21.39
C LEU A 20 -7.31 9.03 -22.09
N ARG A 21 -6.98 10.33 -21.99
CA ARG A 21 -7.73 11.41 -22.66
C ARG A 21 -7.59 11.40 -24.18
N ASN A 22 -6.46 10.92 -24.71
CA ASN A 22 -6.16 11.05 -26.14
C ASN A 22 -6.65 9.89 -27.01
N ARG A 23 -7.22 8.83 -26.42
CA ARG A 23 -7.68 7.63 -27.17
C ARG A 23 -9.19 7.56 -27.44
N ASN A 24 -10.00 8.52 -26.99
CA ASN A 24 -11.44 8.55 -27.27
C ASN A 24 -11.79 9.15 -28.65
N ARG A 25 -11.33 8.52 -29.73
CA ARG A 25 -11.87 8.73 -31.10
C ARG A 25 -12.89 7.67 -31.52
N SER A 26 -13.13 6.65 -30.70
CA SER A 26 -14.11 5.59 -30.96
C SER A 26 -15.26 5.63 -29.94
N GLY A 27 -16.30 6.41 -30.22
CA GLY A 27 -17.66 6.12 -29.75
C GLY A 27 -18.02 6.33 -28.28
N CYS A 28 -17.11 6.70 -27.37
CA CYS A 28 -17.49 7.04 -26.00
C CYS A 28 -18.27 8.37 -25.99
N THR A 29 -19.60 8.27 -25.89
CA THR A 29 -20.55 9.39 -25.76
C THR A 29 -20.07 10.40 -24.73
N GLY A 30 -19.89 11.66 -25.14
CA GLY A 30 -19.87 12.98 -24.44
C GLY A 30 -19.40 13.16 -22.98
N TRP A 31 -19.45 12.14 -22.13
CA TRP A 31 -19.34 12.20 -20.68
C TRP A 31 -17.90 12.29 -20.18
N CYS A 32 -16.94 11.62 -20.84
CA CYS A 32 -15.51 11.84 -20.58
C CYS A 32 -15.07 13.29 -20.85
N ASN A 33 -15.80 14.02 -21.70
CA ASN A 33 -15.50 15.41 -22.06
C ASN A 33 -16.21 16.45 -21.20
N SER A 34 -17.26 16.09 -20.43
CA SER A 34 -17.99 17.06 -19.59
C SER A 34 -17.21 17.50 -18.34
N ASN A 35 -16.11 16.83 -18.00
CA ASN A 35 -15.30 17.14 -16.82
C ASN A 35 -14.29 18.28 -17.06
N SER A 36 -14.70 19.32 -17.78
CA SER A 36 -13.92 20.55 -18.02
C SER A 36 -13.82 21.44 -16.76
N ARG A 37 -14.58 21.11 -15.70
CA ARG A 37 -14.54 21.72 -14.37
C ARG A 37 -14.11 20.60 -13.41
N GLY A 38 -12.95 20.70 -12.78
CA GLY A 38 -12.27 19.58 -12.10
C GLY A 38 -13.12 18.76 -11.11
N THR A 39 -12.67 17.53 -10.83
CA THR A 39 -13.33 16.61 -9.90
C THR A 39 -13.38 17.18 -8.48
N SER A 40 -14.56 17.19 -7.86
CA SER A 40 -14.76 17.64 -6.47
C SER A 40 -15.50 16.59 -5.64
N ILE A 41 -15.32 16.61 -4.31
CA ILE A 41 -16.01 15.70 -3.39
C ILE A 41 -17.54 15.80 -3.53
N PRO A 42 -18.16 17.00 -3.56
CA PRO A 42 -19.61 17.11 -3.74
C PRO A 42 -20.10 16.52 -5.07
N LEU A 43 -19.32 16.67 -6.14
CA LEU A 43 -19.67 16.11 -7.45
C LEU A 43 -19.66 14.57 -7.43
N VAL A 44 -18.64 13.97 -6.84
CA VAL A 44 -18.55 12.51 -6.68
C VAL A 44 -19.74 11.98 -5.84
N GLN A 45 -20.10 12.67 -4.76
CA GLN A 45 -21.25 12.30 -3.94
C GLN A 45 -22.58 12.41 -4.68
N ALA A 46 -22.76 13.42 -5.53
CA ALA A 46 -23.94 13.57 -6.37
C ALA A 46 -24.06 12.40 -7.38
N PHE A 47 -22.95 11.97 -7.98
CA PHE A 47 -22.93 10.80 -8.85
C PHE A 47 -23.29 9.51 -8.10
N MET A 48 -22.71 9.31 -6.91
CA MET A 48 -23.00 8.12 -6.10
C MET A 48 -24.49 8.01 -5.74
N LYS A 49 -25.18 9.13 -5.46
CA LYS A 49 -26.61 9.15 -5.07
C LYS A 49 -27.59 9.23 -6.24
N SER A 50 -27.10 9.40 -7.46
CA SER A 50 -27.97 9.56 -8.62
C SER A 50 -28.79 8.29 -8.86
N PRO A 51 -30.11 8.39 -9.12
CA PRO A 51 -30.93 7.22 -9.50
C PRO A 51 -30.53 6.65 -10.87
N LYS A 52 -29.69 7.37 -11.64
CA LYS A 52 -29.14 6.90 -12.92
C LYS A 52 -27.89 6.02 -12.75
N THR A 53 -27.39 5.85 -11.53
CA THR A 53 -26.18 5.05 -11.25
C THR A 53 -26.59 3.62 -10.93
N ASN A 54 -26.28 2.67 -11.81
CA ASN A 54 -26.62 1.26 -11.60
C ASN A 54 -25.66 0.53 -10.65
N VAL A 55 -24.38 0.90 -10.67
CA VAL A 55 -23.34 0.31 -9.83
C VAL A 55 -22.21 1.29 -9.59
N ILE A 56 -21.60 1.23 -8.41
CA ILE A 56 -20.42 2.02 -8.04
C ILE A 56 -19.22 1.08 -7.85
N LEU A 57 -18.13 1.35 -8.55
CA LEU A 57 -16.83 0.71 -8.31
C LEU A 57 -15.95 1.68 -7.53
N ALA A 58 -15.75 1.42 -6.23
CA ALA A 58 -15.07 2.32 -5.32
C ALA A 58 -13.64 1.82 -5.01
N THR A 59 -12.65 2.33 -5.75
CA THR A 59 -11.22 2.13 -5.49
C THR A 59 -10.62 3.34 -4.80
N GLY A 60 -10.47 3.28 -3.48
CA GLY A 60 -9.93 4.39 -2.71
C GLY A 60 -9.84 4.07 -1.23
N GLY A 61 -9.55 5.09 -0.41
CA GLY A 61 -9.50 4.93 1.04
C GLY A 61 -10.87 4.57 1.63
N SER A 62 -10.85 4.00 2.84
CA SER A 62 -12.05 3.56 3.56
C SER A 62 -13.19 4.59 3.62
N PRO A 63 -12.95 5.92 3.75
CA PRO A 63 -14.03 6.92 3.70
C PRO A 63 -14.79 6.93 2.36
N MET A 64 -14.11 6.76 1.23
CA MET A 64 -14.73 6.74 -0.10
C MET A 64 -15.55 5.46 -0.30
N VAL A 65 -14.99 4.32 0.10
CA VAL A 65 -15.65 3.03 0.02
C VAL A 65 -16.90 3.00 0.90
N ARG A 66 -16.79 3.53 2.12
CA ARG A 66 -17.95 3.71 3.01
C ARG A 66 -19.01 4.61 2.37
N ALA A 67 -18.61 5.75 1.78
CA ALA A 67 -19.55 6.66 1.12
C ALA A 67 -20.29 5.98 -0.05
N ALA A 68 -19.60 5.13 -0.84
CA ALA A 68 -20.22 4.35 -1.90
C ALA A 68 -21.26 3.36 -1.36
N TYR A 69 -20.93 2.59 -0.32
CA TYR A 69 -21.88 1.67 0.32
C TYR A 69 -23.05 2.38 1.03
N SER A 70 -22.89 3.66 1.40
CA SER A 70 -23.95 4.49 1.99
C SER A 70 -24.79 5.28 0.96
N SER A 71 -24.62 5.03 -0.33
CA SER A 71 -25.26 5.80 -1.40
C SER A 71 -26.65 5.31 -1.84
N SER A 72 -27.10 4.18 -1.28
CA SER A 72 -28.31 3.43 -1.69
C SER A 72 -28.24 2.77 -3.07
N ASN A 73 -27.15 2.97 -3.83
CA ASN A 73 -26.89 2.25 -5.07
C ASN A 73 -25.96 1.04 -4.83
N PRO A 74 -26.07 -0.03 -5.63
CA PRO A 74 -25.16 -1.17 -5.56
C PRO A 74 -23.69 -0.73 -5.64
N ALA A 75 -22.84 -1.27 -4.77
CA ALA A 75 -21.43 -0.87 -4.70
C ALA A 75 -20.49 -2.08 -4.54
N ILE A 76 -19.34 -2.00 -5.22
CA ILE A 76 -18.20 -2.89 -5.09
C ILE A 76 -17.02 -2.03 -4.61
N GLY A 77 -16.64 -2.21 -3.36
CA GLY A 77 -15.52 -1.50 -2.75
C GLY A 77 -14.33 -2.41 -2.48
N VAL A 78 -13.15 -1.81 -2.38
CA VAL A 78 -11.92 -2.47 -1.92
C VAL A 78 -11.49 -1.95 -0.55
N GLY A 79 -10.65 -2.70 0.16
CA GLY A 79 -10.10 -2.30 1.45
C GLY A 79 -8.61 -1.93 1.37
N PRO A 80 -8.07 -1.25 2.40
CA PRO A 80 -6.63 -1.09 2.54
C PRO A 80 -5.96 -2.46 2.79
N GLY A 81 -4.75 -2.63 2.27
CA GLY A 81 -3.92 -3.80 2.53
C GLY A 81 -2.82 -3.51 3.57
N ASN A 82 -2.45 -4.53 4.33
CA ASN A 82 -1.26 -4.54 5.19
C ASN A 82 -0.60 -5.92 5.07
N VAL A 83 -0.07 -6.22 3.88
CA VAL A 83 0.27 -7.58 3.47
C VAL A 83 1.48 -8.11 4.25
N PRO A 84 1.34 -9.18 5.04
CA PRO A 84 2.49 -9.86 5.64
C PRO A 84 3.10 -10.86 4.66
N VAL A 85 4.42 -11.03 4.73
CA VAL A 85 5.15 -12.12 4.09
C VAL A 85 5.87 -12.90 5.16
N PHE A 86 5.64 -14.21 5.19
CA PHE A 86 6.33 -15.14 6.06
C PHE A 86 7.33 -15.95 5.24
N VAL A 87 8.58 -16.01 5.70
CA VAL A 87 9.64 -16.83 5.11
C VAL A 87 10.05 -17.86 6.16
N ASP A 88 9.88 -19.13 5.84
CA ASP A 88 10.35 -20.25 6.68
C ASP A 88 11.67 -20.83 6.17
N SER A 89 12.24 -21.78 6.90
CA SER A 89 13.52 -22.40 6.59
C SER A 89 13.56 -23.32 5.38
N SER A 90 12.41 -23.76 4.88
CA SER A 90 12.30 -24.51 3.63
C SER A 90 12.42 -23.62 2.38
N ALA A 91 12.31 -22.30 2.55
CA ALA A 91 12.37 -21.36 1.45
C ALA A 91 13.77 -21.23 0.83
N LYS A 92 13.81 -20.98 -0.48
CA LYS A 92 15.02 -20.55 -1.18
C LYS A 92 15.31 -19.09 -0.84
N ILE A 93 16.06 -18.88 0.24
CA ILE A 93 16.24 -17.55 0.87
C ILE A 93 16.69 -16.45 -0.11
N SER A 94 17.64 -16.73 -1.00
CA SER A 94 18.12 -15.73 -1.97
C SER A 94 17.03 -15.32 -2.98
N GLU A 95 16.23 -16.29 -3.45
CA GLU A 95 15.11 -16.03 -4.35
C GLU A 95 13.98 -15.26 -3.65
N ALA A 96 13.66 -15.66 -2.41
CA ALA A 96 12.68 -14.96 -1.58
C ALA A 96 13.07 -13.50 -1.36
N ALA A 97 14.34 -13.24 -1.00
CA ALA A 97 14.84 -11.88 -0.81
C ALA A 97 14.71 -11.03 -2.09
N LYS A 98 15.09 -11.58 -3.24
CA LYS A 98 14.97 -10.92 -4.55
C LYS A 98 13.53 -10.53 -4.87
N LEU A 99 12.59 -11.48 -4.71
CA LEU A 99 11.18 -11.24 -4.99
C LEU A 99 10.56 -10.22 -4.04
N ILE A 100 10.89 -10.28 -2.75
CA ILE A 100 10.42 -9.33 -1.75
C ILE A 100 10.91 -7.92 -2.09
N VAL A 101 12.20 -7.74 -2.39
CA VAL A 101 12.75 -6.42 -2.71
C VAL A 101 12.17 -5.89 -4.03
N LEU A 102 12.04 -6.74 -5.05
CA LEU A 102 11.43 -6.36 -6.33
C LEU A 102 9.97 -5.91 -6.14
N SER A 103 9.15 -6.72 -5.48
CA SER A 103 7.74 -6.42 -5.23
C SER A 103 7.60 -5.14 -4.41
N LYS A 104 8.29 -5.05 -3.28
CA LYS A 104 8.20 -3.91 -2.38
C LYS A 104 8.68 -2.60 -3.01
N SER A 105 9.69 -2.65 -3.87
CA SER A 105 10.22 -1.46 -4.53
C SER A 105 9.41 -1.01 -5.75
N PHE A 106 8.55 -1.88 -6.29
CA PHE A 106 7.71 -1.55 -7.43
C PHE A 106 6.78 -0.37 -7.11
N ASP A 107 6.75 0.62 -8.03
CA ASP A 107 5.99 1.86 -7.90
C ASP A 107 6.07 2.51 -6.51
N ASN A 108 7.26 2.47 -5.90
CA ASN A 108 7.52 3.01 -4.56
C ASN A 108 6.57 2.51 -3.48
N SER A 109 6.18 1.23 -3.53
CA SER A 109 5.26 0.59 -2.58
C SER A 109 3.87 1.23 -2.54
N VAL A 110 3.41 1.85 -3.65
CA VAL A 110 2.10 2.51 -3.71
C VAL A 110 0.95 1.50 -3.82
N LEU A 111 1.22 0.27 -4.29
CA LEU A 111 0.18 -0.74 -4.43
C LEU A 111 -0.24 -1.28 -3.06
N CYS A 112 -1.54 -1.48 -2.87
CA CYS A 112 -2.10 -2.07 -1.66
C CYS A 112 -1.67 -3.53 -1.43
N THR A 113 -1.11 -4.17 -2.46
CA THR A 113 -0.61 -5.55 -2.42
C THR A 113 0.86 -5.65 -2.04
N ASN A 114 1.59 -4.52 -1.99
CA ASN A 114 2.99 -4.55 -1.59
C ASN A 114 3.12 -4.99 -0.13
N GLU A 115 4.23 -5.68 0.15
CA GLU A 115 4.54 -6.24 1.45
C GLU A 115 4.73 -5.13 2.49
N SER A 116 4.01 -5.19 3.60
CA SER A 116 4.19 -4.22 4.70
C SER A 116 5.02 -4.77 5.84
N VAL A 117 5.02 -6.09 6.00
CA VAL A 117 5.58 -6.79 7.15
C VAL A 117 6.28 -8.05 6.66
N LEU A 118 7.57 -8.20 6.95
CA LEU A 118 8.30 -9.44 6.73
C LEU A 118 8.53 -10.14 8.08
N ILE A 119 8.13 -11.40 8.14
CA ILE A 119 8.20 -12.29 9.31
C ILE A 119 9.08 -13.47 8.94
N THR A 120 10.00 -13.85 9.82
CA THR A 120 10.89 -14.99 9.61
C THR A 120 11.24 -15.69 10.92
N LEU A 121 11.76 -16.91 10.83
CA LEU A 121 12.26 -17.69 11.96
C LEU A 121 13.70 -17.28 12.33
N ASP A 122 14.04 -17.36 13.62
CA ASP A 122 15.37 -17.01 14.15
C ASP A 122 16.52 -17.71 13.38
N GLU A 123 16.33 -18.99 13.08
CA GLU A 123 17.33 -19.85 12.42
C GLU A 123 17.75 -19.37 11.02
N ILE A 124 16.90 -18.61 10.32
CA ILE A 124 17.19 -18.08 8.99
C ILE A 124 17.27 -16.55 8.95
N PHE A 125 17.07 -15.87 10.09
CA PHE A 125 17.05 -14.41 10.17
C PHE A 125 18.29 -13.76 9.56
N ASN A 126 19.48 -14.17 10.01
CA ASN A 126 20.75 -13.60 9.52
C ASN A 126 20.96 -13.84 8.02
N LYS A 127 20.63 -15.04 7.54
CA LYS A 127 20.77 -15.40 6.11
C LYS A 127 19.83 -14.58 5.23
N LEU A 128 18.59 -14.40 5.68
CA LEU A 128 17.59 -13.57 5.00
C LEU A 128 18.02 -12.11 5.00
N LEU A 129 18.51 -11.58 6.12
CA LEU A 129 18.98 -10.20 6.24
C LEU A 129 20.14 -9.88 5.28
N ILE A 130 21.12 -10.78 5.18
CA ILE A 130 22.24 -10.66 4.24
C ILE A 130 21.72 -10.70 2.79
N SER A 131 20.80 -11.61 2.49
CA SER A 131 20.24 -11.74 1.14
C SER A 131 19.44 -10.48 0.74
N LEU A 132 18.65 -9.92 1.65
CA LEU A 132 17.93 -8.66 1.43
C LEU A 132 18.89 -7.50 1.13
N LYS A 133 19.99 -7.38 1.90
CA LYS A 133 21.03 -6.37 1.65
C LYS A 133 21.67 -6.54 0.28
N SER A 134 21.95 -7.79 -0.13
CA SER A 134 22.54 -8.08 -1.44
C SER A 134 21.64 -7.70 -2.62
N GLU A 135 20.32 -7.73 -2.41
CA GLU A 135 19.31 -7.29 -3.40
C GLU A 135 19.04 -5.78 -3.34
N GLY A 136 19.77 -5.03 -2.51
CA GLY A 136 19.69 -3.57 -2.43
C GLY A 136 18.76 -3.02 -1.34
N ALA A 137 18.28 -3.85 -0.42
CA ALA A 137 17.55 -3.39 0.75
C ALA A 137 18.49 -2.68 1.75
N TYR A 138 18.06 -1.54 2.26
CA TYR A 138 18.75 -0.85 3.36
C TYR A 138 18.08 -1.22 4.68
N ILE A 139 18.86 -1.74 5.63
CA ILE A 139 18.38 -2.12 6.95
C ILE A 139 18.67 -0.96 7.89
N CYS A 140 17.60 -0.30 8.37
CA CYS A 140 17.72 0.80 9.30
C CYS A 140 18.11 0.28 10.69
N ASP A 141 18.98 1.02 11.37
CA ASP A 141 19.15 0.87 12.81
C ASP A 141 17.95 1.48 13.57
N GLU A 142 17.96 1.36 14.90
CA GLU A 142 16.88 1.88 15.75
C GLU A 142 16.72 3.40 15.61
N GLN A 143 17.82 4.14 15.57
CA GLN A 143 17.81 5.60 15.48
C GLN A 143 17.22 6.06 14.14
N GLN A 144 17.63 5.45 13.04
CA GLN A 144 17.13 5.69 11.69
C GLN A 144 15.65 5.30 11.58
N THR A 145 15.26 4.18 12.18
CA THR A 145 13.87 3.72 12.21
C THR A 145 12.98 4.73 12.96
N ASN A 146 13.44 5.22 14.12
CA ASN A 146 12.74 6.25 14.89
C ASN A 146 12.64 7.58 14.14
N ALA A 147 13.72 8.00 13.47
CA ALA A 147 13.73 9.21 12.66
C ALA A 147 12.75 9.11 11.48
N LEU A 148 12.75 8.00 10.75
CA LEU A 148 11.80 7.74 9.66
C LEU A 148 10.35 7.69 10.16
N ARG A 149 10.12 7.05 11.31
CA ARG A 149 8.79 6.99 11.93
C ARG A 149 8.26 8.39 12.23
N ASN A 150 9.06 9.23 12.87
CA ASN A 150 8.68 10.60 13.22
C ASN A 150 8.45 11.46 11.97
N TYR A 151 9.24 11.25 10.91
CA TYR A 151 9.09 11.97 9.65
C TYR A 151 7.84 11.55 8.86
N LEU A 152 7.54 10.24 8.80
CA LEU A 152 6.44 9.69 8.00
C LEU A 152 5.08 9.79 8.70
N PHE A 153 5.04 9.72 10.03
CA PHE A 153 3.82 9.65 10.83
C PHE A 153 3.66 10.86 11.77
N TYR A 154 3.75 12.07 11.22
CA TYR A 154 3.53 13.31 11.98
C TYR A 154 2.05 13.47 12.39
N GLY A 155 1.79 13.70 13.69
CA GLY A 155 0.44 13.93 14.24
C GLY A 155 -0.34 12.66 14.57
N GLU A 156 -0.11 12.10 15.77
CA GLU A 156 -0.85 11.04 16.48
C GLU A 156 -1.83 10.14 15.69
N LYS A 157 -1.33 9.42 14.68
CA LYS A 157 -1.94 8.18 14.20
C LYS A 157 -0.92 7.08 14.07
N ILE A 158 -0.18 6.85 15.16
CA ILE A 158 0.60 5.63 15.31
C ILE A 158 -0.38 4.56 15.81
N LEU A 159 -0.67 3.57 14.97
CA LEU A 159 -1.21 2.30 15.47
C LEU A 159 -0.19 1.78 16.49
N LYS A 160 -0.62 1.53 17.74
CA LYS A 160 0.15 0.92 18.85
C LYS A 160 0.72 -0.48 18.55
N PHE A 161 0.85 -0.88 17.29
CA PHE A 161 1.45 -2.14 16.86
C PHE A 161 2.98 -2.18 16.95
N LEU A 162 3.62 -1.03 17.17
CA LEU A 162 5.08 -0.90 17.25
C LEU A 162 5.65 -1.09 18.67
N GLN A 163 4.82 -1.40 19.68
CA GLN A 163 5.26 -1.66 21.07
C GLN A 163 5.61 -3.13 21.35
N LEU A 164 5.92 -3.94 20.32
CA LEU A 164 6.42 -5.31 20.51
C LEU A 164 7.95 -5.42 20.55
N GLU A 165 8.68 -4.32 20.64
CA GLU A 165 10.10 -4.35 21.04
C GLU A 165 10.23 -3.88 22.47
N GLY A 166 10.22 -4.86 23.38
CA GLY A 166 10.44 -4.66 24.80
C GLY A 166 10.96 -5.94 25.46
N THR A 167 11.84 -6.68 24.78
CA THR A 167 12.80 -7.69 25.25
C THR A 167 13.27 -8.47 24.03
N LEU A 168 14.59 -8.58 23.81
CA LEU A 168 15.33 -9.59 23.01
C LEU A 168 16.72 -9.10 22.54
N TYR A 169 17.29 -8.10 23.20
CA TYR A 169 18.75 -7.95 23.28
C TYR A 169 19.16 -8.06 24.75
N GLY A 170 19.54 -9.29 25.13
CA GLY A 170 19.94 -9.71 26.48
C GLY A 170 19.99 -11.23 26.54
#